data_AF-A0A5N6KS92-F1
#
_entry.id   AF-A0A5N6KS92-F1
#
_cell.length_a   1.000
_cell.length_b   1.000
_cell.length_c   1.000
_cell.angle_alpha   90.00
_cell.angle_beta   90.00
_cell.angle_gamma   90.00
#
_symmetry.space_group_name_H-M   'P 1'
#
loop_
_entity.id
_entity.type
_entity.pdbx_description
1 polymer ?
#
loop_
_entity_poly.entity_id
_entity_poly.type
_entity_poly.pdbx_seq_one_letter_code
_entity_poly.pdbx_strand_id
1 'polypeptide(L)'
;MVMVHIDHSKSQKLTYTHNDNLIHYIADAPSDHAAPADPSAGGLTFLVIARADLGRRVPFGYLVEIRRRFLQQYDASRTDFASLPPYGAAAFNGKLKDLMHEYGSTQAGRDDAMSKAQREIEDVKGIMTENIERVLERGERIDLLVDKTDRLGGSARDFRVRSRGLRRKMWWKNVKLMALLIVVVIFLIYLFVGFGCGLPGTIVSVGAGGTIPPSLKPNTRVAYAAQAAYAEYTAMPALHVFALPDSVDNETAAAGLLQGLTAITLIREAHHVNKGDWVLVHAAAGGMGLWLCQLLRVVGAHVIATASTPEKRALAEKNGAEVTLEYAETIGNEAFVKKVTELTSGNGVVAVFDGVG
;
A
#
# COMPACT_ATOMS: atom_id res chain seq x y z
N MET A 1 -1.18 33.76 -29.71
CA MET A 1 -1.85 33.30 -28.47
C MET A 1 -2.92 34.34 -28.17
N VAL A 2 -4.17 34.06 -28.56
CA VAL A 2 -5.28 34.97 -28.26
C VAL A 2 -5.51 34.87 -26.76
N MET A 3 -5.13 35.92 -26.03
CA MET A 3 -5.34 36.00 -24.60
C MET A 3 -6.82 36.31 -24.38
N VAL A 4 -7.45 35.58 -23.46
CA VAL A 4 -8.83 35.84 -23.06
C VAL A 4 -8.97 37.29 -22.62
N HIS A 5 -10.04 37.98 -23.02
CA HIS A 5 -10.33 39.31 -22.51
C HIS A 5 -10.59 39.21 -21.00
N ILE A 6 -9.70 39.78 -20.20
CA ILE A 6 -9.82 39.83 -18.75
C ILE A 6 -10.62 41.08 -18.41
N ASP A 7 -11.81 40.88 -17.85
CA ASP A 7 -12.68 41.96 -17.40
C ASP A 7 -12.32 42.38 -15.97
N HIS A 8 -12.23 43.70 -15.76
CA HIS A 8 -11.89 44.34 -14.50
C HIS A 8 -13.11 45.00 -13.82
N SER A 9 -14.33 44.76 -14.31
CA SER A 9 -15.56 45.28 -13.70
C SER A 9 -15.83 44.71 -12.30
N LYS A 10 -15.32 43.52 -12.00
CA LYS A 10 -15.42 42.82 -10.72
C LYS A 10 -14.13 42.05 -10.45
N SER A 11 -13.79 41.90 -9.16
CA SER A 11 -12.64 41.09 -8.75
C SER A 11 -12.81 39.65 -9.18
N GLN A 12 -11.78 39.06 -9.80
CA GLN A 12 -11.84 37.69 -10.34
C GLN A 12 -10.61 36.88 -9.94
N LYS A 13 -10.86 35.62 -9.57
CA LYS A 13 -9.84 34.57 -9.43
C LYS A 13 -10.27 33.42 -10.33
N LEU A 14 -9.53 33.18 -11.42
CA LEU A 14 -9.96 32.26 -12.47
C LEU A 14 -8.81 31.37 -12.96
N THR A 15 -9.16 30.18 -13.43
CA THR A 15 -8.21 29.23 -14.02
C THR A 15 -8.68 28.80 -15.41
N TYR A 16 -7.85 29.05 -16.41
CA TYR A 16 -8.03 28.49 -17.75
C TYR A 16 -7.20 27.21 -17.92
N THR A 17 -7.81 26.20 -18.51
CA THR A 17 -7.09 24.97 -18.90
C THR A 17 -6.65 25.08 -20.35
N HIS A 18 -5.37 24.81 -20.64
CA HIS A 18 -4.83 24.75 -22.00
C HIS A 18 -3.80 23.63 -22.11
N ASN A 19 -4.17 22.52 -22.76
CA ASN A 19 -3.38 21.28 -22.81
C ASN A 19 -3.01 20.79 -21.39
N ASP A 20 -1.72 20.57 -21.13
CA ASP A 20 -1.19 20.10 -19.83
C ASP A 20 -0.91 21.26 -18.84
N ASN A 21 -1.20 22.50 -19.24
CA ASN A 21 -0.96 23.70 -18.45
C ASN A 21 -2.28 24.31 -17.95
N LEU A 22 -2.19 24.89 -16.75
CA LEU A 22 -3.21 25.73 -16.16
C LEU A 22 -2.70 27.17 -16.13
N ILE A 23 -3.53 28.08 -16.62
CA ILE A 23 -3.29 29.52 -16.58
C ILE A 23 -4.14 30.07 -15.44
N HIS A 24 -3.49 30.50 -14.37
CA HIS A 24 -4.15 31.08 -13.20
C HIS A 24 -3.99 32.59 -13.24
N TYR A 25 -5.06 33.33 -12.93
CA TYR A 25 -4.95 34.77 -12.76
C TYR A 25 -5.82 35.31 -11.63
N ILE A 26 -5.39 36.45 -11.09
CA ILE A 26 -6.15 37.33 -10.21
C ILE A 26 -6.27 38.67 -10.95
N ALA A 27 -7.49 39.12 -11.19
CA ALA A 27 -7.78 40.43 -11.73
C ALA A 27 -8.42 41.28 -10.63
N ASP A 28 -7.81 42.42 -10.36
CA ASP A 28 -8.35 43.41 -9.44
C ASP A 28 -9.52 44.14 -10.11
N ALA A 29 -10.37 44.77 -9.31
CA ALA A 29 -11.39 45.70 -9.79
C ALA A 29 -11.31 47.02 -9.03
N PRO A 30 -11.89 48.12 -9.55
CA PRO A 30 -11.93 49.39 -8.83
C PRO A 30 -12.53 49.30 -7.43
N SER A 31 -13.43 48.34 -7.17
CA SER A 31 -14.01 48.08 -5.85
C SER A 31 -13.03 47.55 -4.81
N ASP A 32 -11.92 46.95 -5.24
CA ASP A 32 -10.92 46.34 -4.36
C ASP A 32 -9.98 47.38 -3.75
N HIS A 33 -10.01 48.60 -4.26
CA HIS A 33 -9.16 49.71 -3.86
C HIS A 33 -10.03 50.82 -3.25
N ALA A 34 -9.59 51.40 -2.13
CA ALA A 34 -10.37 52.42 -1.42
C ALA A 34 -10.55 53.70 -2.27
N ALA A 35 -11.79 54.19 -2.39
CA ALA A 35 -12.11 55.35 -3.21
C ALA A 35 -11.94 56.70 -2.46
N PRO A 36 -11.60 57.81 -3.18
CA PRO A 36 -11.33 57.93 -4.61
C PRO A 36 -9.84 58.25 -4.83
N ALA A 37 -8.94 57.26 -4.77
CA ALA A 37 -7.51 57.51 -4.98
C ALA A 37 -6.99 57.06 -6.35
N ASP A 38 -7.38 55.90 -6.90
CA ASP A 38 -6.90 55.55 -8.25
C ASP A 38 -7.69 54.40 -8.93
N PRO A 39 -8.44 54.67 -10.02
CA PRO A 39 -9.07 53.61 -10.80
C PRO A 39 -8.07 52.76 -11.61
N SER A 40 -6.83 53.22 -11.81
CA SER A 40 -5.84 52.51 -12.62
C SER A 40 -5.35 51.20 -11.97
N ALA A 41 -5.31 51.14 -10.64
CA ALA A 41 -4.98 49.93 -9.88
C ALA A 41 -6.05 48.84 -10.03
N GLY A 42 -7.31 49.25 -10.28
CA GLY A 42 -8.40 48.36 -10.61
C GLY A 42 -8.25 47.65 -11.96
N GLY A 43 -7.27 48.04 -12.80
CA GLY A 43 -6.95 47.37 -14.06
C GLY A 43 -5.80 46.36 -13.97
N LEU A 44 -5.32 46.03 -12.77
CA LEU A 44 -4.17 45.14 -12.60
C LEU A 44 -4.55 43.67 -12.70
N THR A 45 -3.81 42.92 -13.52
CA THR A 45 -3.90 41.46 -13.64
C THR A 45 -2.58 40.82 -13.22
N PHE A 46 -2.67 39.83 -12.33
CA PHE A 46 -1.56 38.97 -11.94
C PHE A 46 -1.79 37.58 -12.53
N LEU A 47 -0.85 37.07 -13.33
CA LEU A 47 -1.01 35.82 -14.08
C LEU A 47 0.21 34.90 -13.92
N VAL A 48 -0.05 33.60 -13.78
CA VAL A 48 0.99 32.56 -13.78
C VAL A 48 0.51 31.34 -14.54
N ILE A 49 1.43 30.70 -15.27
CA ILE A 49 1.19 29.44 -15.97
C ILE A 49 1.92 28.35 -15.19
N ALA A 50 1.19 27.32 -14.80
CA ALA A 50 1.72 26.17 -14.08
C ALA A 50 1.26 24.87 -14.75
N ARG A 51 2.02 23.79 -14.54
CA ARG A 51 1.60 22.46 -14.95
C ARG A 51 0.41 22.01 -14.11
N ALA A 52 -0.49 21.22 -14.70
CA ALA A 52 -1.69 20.73 -14.03
C ALA A 52 -1.41 19.90 -12.75
N ASP A 53 -0.24 19.27 -12.65
CA ASP A 53 0.17 18.46 -11.49
C ASP A 53 0.56 19.30 -10.25
N LEU A 54 0.83 20.60 -10.41
CA LEU A 54 1.11 21.50 -9.30
C LEU A 54 -0.17 21.89 -8.50
N GLY A 55 -1.34 21.59 -9.07
CA GLY A 55 -2.63 21.98 -8.52
C GLY A 55 -2.83 23.49 -8.52
N ARG A 56 -3.92 23.96 -7.90
CA ARG A 56 -4.31 25.39 -7.90
C ARG A 56 -3.74 26.16 -6.70
N ARG A 57 -3.55 25.48 -5.58
CA ARG A 57 -3.23 26.10 -4.29
C ARG A 57 -1.88 26.84 -4.33
N VAL A 58 -0.86 26.21 -4.90
CA VAL A 58 0.49 26.78 -5.02
C VAL A 58 0.52 27.97 -5.98
N PRO A 59 0.01 27.89 -7.23
CA PRO A 59 -0.09 29.04 -8.12
C PRO A 59 -0.88 30.22 -7.56
N PHE A 60 -2.03 30.00 -6.93
CA PHE A 60 -2.80 31.11 -6.34
C PHE A 60 -2.13 31.73 -5.13
N GLY A 61 -1.44 30.94 -4.30
CA GLY A 61 -0.63 31.50 -3.21
C GLY A 61 0.50 32.39 -3.74
N TYR A 62 1.15 31.99 -4.83
CA TYR A 62 2.14 32.81 -5.52
C TYR A 62 1.53 34.12 -6.05
N LEU A 63 0.36 34.07 -6.70
CA LEU A 63 -0.32 35.26 -7.22
C LEU A 63 -0.75 36.26 -6.13
N VAL A 64 -1.28 35.76 -5.01
CA VAL A 64 -1.62 36.58 -3.84
C VAL A 64 -0.38 37.31 -3.32
N GLU A 65 0.73 36.59 -3.17
CA GLU A 65 1.96 37.15 -2.63
C GLU A 65 2.62 38.15 -3.59
N ILE A 66 2.56 37.90 -4.91
CA ILE A 66 2.97 38.89 -5.91
C ILE A 66 2.15 40.15 -5.77
N ARG A 67 0.81 40.04 -5.79
CA ARG A 67 -0.10 41.19 -5.71
C ARG A 67 0.23 42.04 -4.49
N ARG A 68 0.37 41.41 -3.33
CA ARG A 68 0.73 42.06 -2.07
C ARG A 68 2.06 42.80 -2.16
N ARG A 69 3.13 42.14 -2.63
CA ARG A 69 4.46 42.77 -2.72
C ARG A 69 4.55 43.83 -3.81
N PHE A 70 3.78 43.67 -4.89
CA PHE A 70 3.71 44.62 -5.98
C PHE A 70 3.08 45.93 -5.51
N LEU A 71 1.91 45.87 -4.87
CA LEU A 71 1.22 47.05 -4.34
C LEU A 71 1.95 47.70 -3.15
N GLN A 72 2.82 46.96 -2.45
CA GLN A 72 3.74 47.54 -1.46
C GLN A 72 4.89 48.35 -2.07
N GLN A 73 5.37 47.94 -3.25
CA GLN A 73 6.43 48.65 -3.95
C GLN A 73 5.89 49.80 -4.81
N TYR A 74 4.72 49.59 -5.41
CA TYR A 74 4.00 50.54 -6.24
C TYR A 74 2.67 50.83 -5.55
N ASP A 75 2.70 51.82 -4.66
CA ASP A 75 1.54 52.25 -3.89
C ASP A 75 0.43 52.68 -4.86
N ALA A 76 -0.74 52.04 -4.73
CA ALA A 76 -1.89 52.28 -5.60
C ALA A 76 -2.46 53.71 -5.50
N SER A 77 -2.20 54.42 -4.41
CA SER A 77 -2.64 55.81 -4.24
C SER A 77 -1.70 56.83 -4.91
N ARG A 78 -0.50 56.40 -5.32
CA ARG A 78 0.56 57.28 -5.83
C ARG A 78 1.04 56.90 -7.23
N THR A 79 0.54 55.81 -7.78
CA THR A 79 1.02 55.23 -9.03
C THR A 79 -0.15 55.12 -10.00
N ASP A 80 -0.14 55.95 -11.03
CA ASP A 80 -1.06 55.81 -12.16
C ASP A 80 -0.57 54.69 -13.08
N PHE A 81 -1.11 53.49 -12.90
CA PHE A 81 -0.72 52.31 -13.66
C PHE A 81 -1.13 52.38 -15.14
N ALA A 82 -2.16 53.18 -15.48
CA ALA A 82 -2.62 53.31 -16.86
C ALA A 82 -1.64 54.14 -17.70
N SER A 83 -0.88 55.02 -17.06
CA SER A 83 0.14 55.86 -17.70
C SER A 83 1.53 55.22 -17.82
N LEU A 84 1.76 54.07 -17.17
CA LEU A 84 3.07 53.41 -17.20
C LEU A 84 3.41 52.91 -18.61
N PRO A 85 4.64 53.13 -19.09
CA PRO A 85 5.08 52.56 -20.36
C PRO A 85 5.14 51.02 -20.26
N PRO A 86 5.16 50.30 -21.40
CA PRO A 86 5.48 48.87 -21.40
C PRO A 86 6.76 48.62 -20.59
N TYR A 87 6.70 47.65 -19.68
CA TYR A 87 7.78 47.34 -18.72
C TYR A 87 8.09 48.45 -17.69
N GLY A 88 7.19 49.40 -17.46
CA GLY A 88 7.34 50.48 -16.47
C GLY A 88 7.53 50.00 -15.02
N ALA A 89 7.15 48.75 -14.73
CA ALA A 89 7.39 48.09 -13.45
C ALA A 89 8.50 47.02 -13.48
N ALA A 90 9.42 47.07 -14.46
CA ALA A 90 10.46 46.05 -14.64
C ALA A 90 11.38 45.86 -13.42
N ALA A 91 11.51 46.87 -12.55
CA ALA A 91 12.25 46.74 -11.29
C ALA A 91 11.69 45.66 -10.36
N PHE A 92 10.43 45.24 -10.57
CA PHE A 92 9.81 44.13 -9.84
C PHE A 92 10.20 42.74 -10.37
N ASN A 93 10.79 42.63 -11.56
CA ASN A 93 11.09 41.35 -12.21
C ASN A 93 12.02 40.44 -11.36
N GLY A 94 12.96 41.04 -10.62
CA GLY A 94 13.80 40.30 -9.67
C GLY A 94 12.98 39.62 -8.59
N LYS A 95 12.04 40.36 -7.98
CA LYS A 95 11.13 39.84 -6.94
C LYS A 95 10.20 38.75 -7.48
N LEU A 96 9.71 38.88 -8.72
CA LEU A 96 8.93 37.81 -9.38
C LEU A 96 9.74 36.51 -9.48
N LYS A 97 11.00 36.61 -9.93
CA LYS A 97 11.88 35.45 -10.07
C LYS A 97 12.14 34.77 -8.72
N ASP A 98 12.44 35.55 -7.68
CA ASP A 98 12.72 35.02 -6.34
C ASP A 98 11.50 34.29 -5.76
N LEU A 99 10.31 34.90 -5.87
CA LEU A 99 9.05 34.27 -5.46
C LEU A 99 8.74 33.00 -6.25
N MET A 100 9.05 32.97 -7.54
CA MET A 100 8.83 31.78 -8.37
C MET A 100 9.73 30.62 -7.94
N HIS A 101 10.95 30.89 -7.49
CA HIS A 101 11.81 29.87 -6.90
C HIS A 101 11.31 29.40 -5.53
N GLU A 102 10.86 30.32 -4.66
CA GLU A 102 10.31 30.00 -3.33
C GLU A 102 9.09 29.07 -3.42
N TYR A 103 8.15 29.38 -4.32
CA TYR A 103 6.92 28.60 -4.50
C TYR A 103 7.07 27.39 -5.44
N GLY A 104 8.11 27.36 -6.29
CA GLY A 104 8.25 26.36 -7.37
C GLY A 104 9.32 25.28 -7.20
N SER A 105 10.33 25.47 -6.34
CA SER A 105 11.55 24.64 -6.36
C SER A 105 11.57 23.43 -5.41
N THR A 106 10.98 23.51 -4.22
CA THR A 106 11.06 22.45 -3.20
C THR A 106 9.72 22.19 -2.50
N GLN A 107 9.54 21.00 -1.94
CA GLN A 107 8.34 20.69 -1.15
C GLN A 107 8.27 21.52 0.14
N ALA A 108 9.40 21.68 0.83
CA ALA A 108 9.51 22.54 2.02
C ALA A 108 9.22 24.02 1.71
N GLY A 109 9.71 24.54 0.57
CA GLY A 109 9.39 25.90 0.13
C GLY A 109 7.92 26.08 -0.20
N ARG A 110 7.28 25.07 -0.81
CA ARG A 110 5.82 25.04 -1.02
C ARG A 110 5.08 25.06 0.31
N ASP A 111 5.46 24.25 1.29
CA ASP A 111 4.74 24.16 2.57
C ASP A 111 4.88 25.44 3.43
N ASP A 112 6.05 26.06 3.46
CA ASP A 112 6.30 27.32 4.18
C ASP A 112 5.56 28.51 3.54
N ALA A 113 5.64 28.61 2.21
CA ALA A 113 4.93 29.62 1.43
C ALA A 113 3.40 29.46 1.55
N MET A 114 2.92 28.22 1.70
CA MET A 114 1.51 27.89 1.95
C MET A 114 1.03 28.21 3.36
N SER A 115 1.94 28.19 4.35
CA SER A 115 1.63 28.58 5.73
C SER A 115 1.52 30.12 5.86
N LYS A 116 2.30 30.87 5.07
CA LYS A 116 2.25 32.34 5.06
C LYS A 116 0.99 32.91 4.37
N ALA A 117 0.46 32.21 3.36
CA ALA A 117 -0.69 32.66 2.56
C ALA A 117 -2.06 32.11 3.04
N GLN A 118 -2.12 31.50 4.22
CA GLN A 118 -3.22 30.64 4.69
C GLN A 118 -4.61 31.32 4.76
N ARG A 119 -4.68 32.63 5.04
CA ARG A 119 -5.97 33.35 5.19
C ARG A 119 -6.65 33.74 3.87
N GLU A 120 -5.91 33.92 2.78
CA GLU A 120 -6.49 34.25 1.45
C GLU A 120 -6.71 33.00 0.57
N ILE A 121 -6.10 31.87 0.94
CA ILE A 121 -6.17 30.59 0.21
C ILE A 121 -7.43 29.77 0.58
N GLU A 122 -8.06 29.99 1.73
CA GLU A 122 -9.33 29.32 2.06
C GLU A 122 -10.48 29.66 1.09
N ASP A 123 -10.35 30.79 0.39
CA ASP A 123 -11.27 31.29 -0.63
C ASP A 123 -11.11 30.59 -2.00
N VAL A 124 -10.13 29.69 -2.16
CA VAL A 124 -9.85 28.94 -3.41
C VAL A 124 -11.01 27.98 -3.78
N LYS A 125 -11.93 27.70 -2.85
CA LYS A 125 -13.14 26.91 -3.13
C LYS A 125 -14.10 27.59 -4.12
N GLY A 126 -14.04 28.92 -4.29
CA GLY A 126 -14.90 29.68 -5.21
C GLY A 126 -14.37 29.85 -6.64
N ILE A 127 -13.20 29.27 -6.98
CA ILE A 127 -12.53 29.53 -8.26
C ILE A 127 -13.22 28.80 -9.41
N MET A 128 -13.92 29.56 -10.25
CA MET A 128 -14.50 29.07 -11.50
C MET A 128 -13.37 28.59 -12.44
N THR A 129 -13.57 27.43 -13.06
CA THR A 129 -12.65 26.86 -14.04
C THR A 129 -13.30 26.90 -15.39
N GLU A 130 -12.65 27.55 -16.36
CA GLU A 130 -13.16 27.65 -17.72
C GLU A 130 -12.18 26.99 -18.69
N ASN A 131 -12.71 26.36 -19.72
CA ASN A 131 -11.89 25.79 -20.78
C ASN A 131 -11.68 26.87 -21.85
N ILE A 132 -10.43 27.16 -22.19
CA ILE A 132 -10.08 28.26 -23.10
C ILE A 132 -10.68 28.09 -24.49
N GLU A 133 -10.93 26.84 -24.90
CA GLU A 133 -11.61 26.51 -26.16
C GLU A 133 -13.02 27.11 -26.26
N ARG A 134 -13.76 27.24 -25.15
CA ARG A 134 -15.09 27.87 -25.13
C ARG A 134 -15.05 29.40 -25.18
N VAL A 135 -13.94 30.02 -24.77
CA VAL A 135 -13.80 31.48 -24.75
C VAL A 135 -13.34 32.02 -26.10
N LEU A 136 -12.58 31.21 -26.86
CA LEU A 136 -12.24 31.49 -28.25
C LEU A 136 -13.48 31.54 -29.17
N GLU A 137 -14.58 30.88 -28.80
CA GLU A 137 -15.84 30.87 -29.57
C GLU A 137 -16.64 32.18 -29.48
N ARG A 138 -16.31 33.11 -28.57
CA ARG A 138 -17.05 34.38 -28.39
C ARG A 138 -16.35 35.63 -28.94
N GLY A 139 -15.13 35.50 -29.48
CA GLY A 139 -14.29 36.64 -29.85
C GLY A 139 -14.17 36.99 -31.34
N GLU A 140 -14.51 36.11 -32.27
CA GLU A 140 -14.42 36.41 -33.71
C GLU A 140 -15.77 36.16 -34.39
N ARG A 141 -16.55 37.22 -34.50
CA ARG A 141 -17.53 37.33 -35.59
C ARG A 141 -16.87 38.11 -36.72
N ILE A 142 -16.94 37.48 -37.88
CA ILE A 142 -16.74 38.02 -39.23
C ILE A 142 -15.29 37.90 -39.70
N ASP A 143 -15.16 37.17 -40.82
CA ASP A 143 -13.97 36.89 -41.62
C ASP A 143 -13.00 35.81 -41.14
N LEU A 144 -13.43 34.56 -41.33
CA LEU A 144 -12.72 33.65 -42.24
C LEU A 144 -13.69 32.54 -42.68
N LEU A 145 -14.48 32.88 -43.69
CA LEU A 145 -14.95 31.89 -44.66
C LEU A 145 -13.72 31.18 -45.22
N VAL A 146 -13.73 29.85 -45.15
CA VAL A 146 -12.70 28.92 -45.62
C VAL A 146 -11.56 28.66 -44.61
N ASP A 147 -11.83 27.78 -43.65
CA ASP A 147 -11.06 26.53 -43.54
C ASP A 147 -11.75 25.51 -42.61
N LYS A 148 -12.84 24.91 -43.11
CA LYS A 148 -13.57 23.85 -42.40
C LYS A 148 -13.57 22.51 -43.14
N THR A 149 -12.58 22.31 -44.01
CA THR A 149 -12.38 21.05 -44.74
C THR A 149 -11.02 20.41 -44.43
N ASP A 150 -9.95 21.18 -44.18
CA ASP A 150 -8.64 20.57 -43.94
C ASP A 150 -8.43 20.05 -42.51
N ARG A 151 -9.21 20.52 -41.52
CA ARG A 151 -9.10 20.03 -40.14
C ARG A 151 -9.97 18.83 -39.77
N LEU A 152 -10.79 18.32 -40.70
CA LEU A 152 -11.47 17.03 -40.52
C LEU A 152 -10.60 15.83 -40.95
N GLY A 153 -9.52 16.06 -41.71
CA GLY A 153 -8.59 15.00 -42.13
C GLY A 153 -7.57 14.58 -41.06
N GLY A 154 -7.06 15.52 -40.26
CA GLY A 154 -5.97 15.27 -39.30
C GLY A 154 -6.42 14.73 -37.94
N SER A 155 -7.53 15.21 -37.41
CA SER A 155 -7.97 14.97 -36.02
C SER A 155 -8.59 13.59 -35.78
N ALA A 156 -9.12 12.92 -36.82
CA ALA A 156 -9.60 11.54 -36.73
C ALA A 156 -8.45 10.50 -36.74
N ARG A 157 -7.29 10.85 -37.31
CA ARG A 157 -6.13 9.96 -37.42
C ARG A 157 -5.32 9.92 -36.11
N ASP A 158 -5.17 11.07 -35.44
CA ASP A 158 -4.46 11.14 -34.15
C ASP A 158 -5.23 10.49 -32.99
N PHE A 159 -6.56 10.52 -33.00
CA PHE A 159 -7.37 9.83 -31.99
C PHE A 159 -7.35 8.29 -32.16
N ARG A 160 -7.28 7.80 -33.40
CA ARG A 160 -7.14 6.36 -33.71
C ARG A 160 -5.74 5.82 -33.39
N VAL A 161 -4.72 6.68 -33.47
CA VAL A 161 -3.32 6.31 -33.16
C VAL A 161 -3.04 6.35 -31.65
N ARG A 162 -3.58 7.32 -30.89
CA ARG A 162 -3.42 7.38 -29.42
C ARG A 162 -4.22 6.31 -28.65
N SER A 163 -5.41 5.93 -29.13
CA SER A 163 -6.23 4.87 -28.52
C SER A 163 -5.59 3.48 -28.61
N ARG A 164 -4.84 3.19 -29.69
CA ARG A 164 -4.04 1.97 -29.82
C ARG A 164 -2.87 1.92 -28.84
N GLY A 165 -2.22 3.06 -28.57
CA GLY A 165 -1.11 3.16 -27.61
C GLY A 165 -1.53 2.91 -26.16
N LEU A 166 -2.63 3.51 -25.72
CA LEU A 166 -3.18 3.31 -24.37
C LEU A 166 -3.72 1.88 -24.17
N ARG A 167 -4.44 1.34 -25.16
CA ARG A 167 -4.94 -0.05 -25.11
C ARG A 167 -3.78 -1.05 -25.10
N ARG A 168 -2.72 -0.81 -25.87
CA ARG A 168 -1.51 -1.65 -25.86
C ARG A 168 -0.78 -1.54 -24.52
N LYS A 169 -0.65 -0.35 -23.93
CA LYS A 169 0.00 -0.16 -22.62
C LYS A 169 -0.80 -0.80 -21.47
N MET A 170 -2.13 -0.69 -21.48
CA MET A 170 -2.99 -1.39 -20.52
C MET A 170 -3.00 -2.90 -20.74
N TRP A 171 -3.03 -3.36 -22.00
CA TRP A 171 -2.91 -4.78 -22.34
C TRP A 171 -1.57 -5.35 -21.87
N TRP A 172 -0.44 -4.67 -22.09
CA TRP A 172 0.86 -5.10 -21.57
C TRP A 172 0.94 -5.06 -20.04
N LYS A 173 0.29 -4.11 -19.36
CA LYS A 173 0.20 -4.12 -17.89
C LYS A 173 -0.60 -5.32 -17.39
N ASN A 174 -1.74 -5.62 -18.03
CA ASN A 174 -2.57 -6.77 -17.66
C ASN A 174 -1.89 -8.10 -18.02
N VAL A 175 -1.19 -8.18 -19.16
CA VAL A 175 -0.38 -9.34 -19.55
C VAL A 175 0.77 -9.55 -18.58
N LYS A 176 1.48 -8.49 -18.17
CA LYS A 176 2.53 -8.58 -17.15
C LYS A 176 1.98 -9.04 -15.79
N LEU A 177 0.84 -8.50 -15.36
CA LEU A 177 0.18 -8.91 -14.12
C LEU A 177 -0.29 -10.37 -14.18
N MET A 178 -0.88 -10.78 -15.31
CA MET A 178 -1.36 -12.14 -15.52
C MET A 178 -0.21 -13.14 -15.64
N ALA A 179 0.87 -12.78 -16.32
CA ALA A 179 2.10 -13.58 -16.36
C ALA A 179 2.73 -13.71 -14.97
N LEU A 180 2.76 -12.64 -14.18
CA LEU A 180 3.24 -12.69 -12.78
C LEU A 180 2.34 -13.58 -11.91
N LEU A 181 1.01 -13.48 -12.06
CA LEU A 181 0.07 -14.37 -11.37
C LEU A 181 0.29 -15.84 -11.78
N ILE A 182 0.48 -16.12 -13.06
CA ILE A 182 0.77 -17.48 -13.54
C ILE A 182 2.08 -17.99 -12.95
N VAL A 183 3.14 -17.16 -12.91
CA VAL A 183 4.41 -17.53 -12.28
C VAL A 183 4.24 -17.79 -10.79
N VAL A 184 3.47 -16.97 -10.06
CA VAL A 184 3.16 -17.19 -8.65
C VAL A 184 2.38 -18.48 -8.46
N VAL A 185 1.38 -18.76 -9.29
CA VAL A 185 0.60 -20.01 -9.22
C VAL A 185 1.48 -21.22 -9.53
N ILE A 186 2.33 -21.16 -10.55
CA ILE A 186 3.29 -22.23 -10.88
C ILE A 186 4.28 -22.43 -9.73
N PHE A 187 4.78 -21.34 -9.13
CA PHE A 187 5.67 -21.39 -7.97
C PHE A 187 4.96 -22.01 -6.76
N LEU A 188 3.71 -21.65 -6.50
CA LEU A 188 2.91 -22.25 -5.45
C LEU A 188 2.63 -23.72 -5.73
N ILE A 189 2.27 -24.11 -6.95
CA ILE A 189 2.10 -25.52 -7.32
C ILE A 189 3.40 -26.29 -7.13
N TYR A 190 4.53 -25.75 -7.60
CA TYR A 190 5.85 -26.33 -7.40
C TYR A 190 6.18 -26.47 -5.90
N LEU A 191 5.85 -25.47 -5.10
CA LEU A 191 6.01 -25.50 -3.64
C LEU A 191 5.09 -26.56 -3.01
N PHE A 192 3.81 -26.62 -3.36
CA PHE A 192 2.88 -27.61 -2.81
C PHE A 192 3.21 -29.04 -3.20
N VAL A 193 3.62 -29.28 -4.46
CA VAL A 193 4.02 -30.61 -4.94
C VAL A 193 5.39 -31.01 -4.40
N GLY A 194 6.34 -30.06 -4.33
CA GLY A 194 7.69 -30.29 -3.81
C GLY A 194 7.74 -30.45 -2.29
N PHE A 195 6.87 -29.77 -1.55
CA PHE A 195 6.77 -29.84 -0.08
C PHE A 195 5.70 -30.81 0.43
N GLY A 196 5.08 -31.62 -0.44
CA GLY A 196 4.23 -32.72 -0.01
C GLY A 196 5.05 -33.73 0.80
N CYS A 197 5.05 -33.57 2.12
CA CYS A 197 5.84 -34.35 3.07
C CYS A 197 4.98 -35.39 3.78
N GLY A 198 5.04 -36.63 3.28
CA GLY A 198 4.50 -37.80 3.96
C GLY A 198 2.99 -38.01 3.86
N LEU A 199 2.58 -39.24 3.57
CA LEU A 199 1.17 -39.64 3.47
C LEU A 199 0.98 -41.06 4.03
N PRO A 200 -0.23 -41.39 4.52
CA PRO A 200 -0.63 -42.76 4.74
C PRO A 200 -0.63 -43.52 3.41
N GLY A 201 -0.31 -44.80 3.47
CA GLY A 201 -0.31 -45.66 2.30
C GLY A 201 -0.51 -47.11 2.67
N THR A 202 -0.63 -47.94 1.65
CA THR A 202 -0.61 -49.39 1.80
C THR A 202 0.61 -49.91 1.04
N ILE A 203 1.37 -50.82 1.65
CA ILE A 203 2.50 -51.44 0.96
C ILE A 203 1.97 -52.27 -0.21
N VAL A 204 2.37 -51.90 -1.43
CA VAL A 204 2.00 -52.61 -2.66
C VAL A 204 3.02 -53.70 -2.98
N SER A 205 4.30 -53.38 -2.79
CA SER A 205 5.41 -54.29 -3.05
C SER A 205 6.59 -53.96 -2.14
N VAL A 206 7.45 -54.94 -1.91
CA VAL A 206 8.69 -54.80 -1.17
C VAL A 206 9.86 -55.19 -2.07
N GLY A 207 10.96 -54.43 -2.01
CA GLY A 207 12.14 -54.68 -2.83
C GLY A 207 12.84 -56.00 -2.46
N ALA A 208 13.49 -56.64 -3.43
CA ALA A 208 14.22 -57.90 -3.21
C ALA A 208 15.56 -57.74 -2.46
N GLY A 209 16.02 -56.50 -2.24
CA GLY A 209 17.29 -56.19 -1.59
C GLY A 209 17.10 -55.45 -0.26
N GLY A 210 17.82 -55.88 0.76
CA GLY A 210 17.84 -55.27 2.10
C GLY A 210 17.04 -56.05 3.16
N THR A 211 17.33 -55.77 4.43
CA THR A 211 16.60 -56.35 5.56
C THR A 211 15.30 -55.56 5.76
N ILE A 212 14.17 -56.12 5.36
CA ILE A 212 12.85 -55.53 5.58
C ILE A 212 12.28 -56.07 6.89
N PRO A 213 11.84 -55.20 7.83
CA PRO A 213 11.17 -55.64 9.04
C PRO A 213 9.95 -56.53 8.73
N PRO A 214 9.71 -57.63 9.46
CA PRO A 214 8.56 -58.51 9.22
C PRO A 214 7.20 -57.81 9.31
N SER A 215 7.14 -56.66 10.00
CA SER A 215 5.96 -55.80 10.09
C SER A 215 5.64 -55.07 8.78
N LEU A 216 6.58 -54.95 7.85
CA LEU A 216 6.41 -54.23 6.58
C LEU A 216 6.26 -55.24 5.42
N LYS A 217 5.03 -55.72 5.22
CA LYS A 217 4.66 -56.65 4.15
C LYS A 217 3.53 -56.09 3.28
N PRO A 218 3.32 -56.61 2.05
CA PRO A 218 2.22 -56.17 1.21
C PRO A 218 0.87 -56.18 1.94
N ASN A 219 0.01 -55.21 1.61
CA ASN A 219 -1.28 -54.92 2.26
C ASN A 219 -1.19 -54.36 3.68
N THR A 220 -0.01 -54.06 4.21
CA THR A 220 0.12 -53.37 5.51
C THR A 220 -0.15 -51.88 5.33
N ARG A 221 -0.99 -51.31 6.20
CA ARG A 221 -1.20 -49.87 6.32
C ARG A 221 0.01 -49.24 6.99
N VAL A 222 0.55 -48.21 6.37
CA VAL A 222 1.76 -47.54 6.81
C VAL A 222 1.63 -46.02 6.69
N ALA A 223 2.48 -45.31 7.40
CA ALA A 223 2.74 -43.90 7.15
C ALA A 223 4.25 -43.69 7.02
N TYR A 224 4.63 -42.71 6.21
CA TYR A 224 6.03 -42.36 5.96
C TYR A 224 6.14 -40.85 5.82
N ALA A 225 7.33 -40.30 6.07
CA ALA A 225 7.63 -38.89 5.85
C ALA A 225 8.67 -38.77 4.73
N ALA A 226 8.26 -38.25 3.57
CA ALA A 226 9.15 -38.09 2.43
C ALA A 226 8.68 -36.99 1.47
N GLN A 227 9.62 -36.47 0.69
CA GLN A 227 9.35 -35.55 -0.41
C GLN A 227 8.59 -36.25 -1.55
N ALA A 228 7.90 -35.44 -2.36
CA ALA A 228 7.13 -35.90 -3.52
C ALA A 228 6.04 -36.95 -3.19
N ALA A 229 5.47 -36.90 -1.99
CA ALA A 229 4.42 -37.83 -1.58
C ALA A 229 3.11 -37.68 -2.38
N TYR A 230 2.93 -36.60 -3.14
CA TYR A 230 1.74 -36.37 -3.99
C TYR A 230 1.80 -37.19 -5.29
N ALA A 231 1.84 -38.51 -5.15
CA ALA A 231 1.81 -39.51 -6.22
C ALA A 231 0.97 -40.71 -5.77
N GLU A 232 0.43 -41.47 -6.73
CA GLU A 232 -0.30 -42.71 -6.42
C GLU A 232 0.61 -43.79 -5.83
N TYR A 233 1.90 -43.76 -6.18
CA TYR A 233 2.92 -44.70 -5.70
C TYR A 233 4.22 -43.97 -5.41
N THR A 234 4.82 -44.28 -4.26
CA THR A 234 6.10 -43.72 -3.82
C THR A 234 6.98 -44.84 -3.29
N ALA A 235 8.21 -44.94 -3.80
CA ALA A 235 9.20 -45.88 -3.29
C ALA A 235 9.93 -45.27 -2.08
N MET A 236 10.02 -45.99 -0.97
CA MET A 236 10.63 -45.49 0.26
C MET A 236 11.57 -46.51 0.92
N PRO A 237 12.70 -46.07 1.50
CA PRO A 237 13.51 -46.92 2.37
C PRO A 237 12.70 -47.42 3.56
N ALA A 238 12.80 -48.71 3.88
CA ALA A 238 12.04 -49.35 4.96
C ALA A 238 12.24 -48.66 6.33
N LEU A 239 13.39 -48.02 6.56
CA LEU A 239 13.69 -47.28 7.79
C LEU A 239 12.78 -46.05 8.01
N HIS A 240 12.17 -45.51 6.96
CA HIS A 240 11.31 -44.33 7.03
C HIS A 240 9.82 -44.67 6.92
N VAL A 241 9.47 -45.96 6.99
CA VAL A 241 8.10 -46.46 6.86
C VAL A 241 7.66 -47.08 8.18
N PHE A 242 6.56 -46.59 8.72
CA PHE A 242 6.04 -47.01 10.02
C PHE A 242 4.66 -47.64 9.84
N ALA A 243 4.45 -48.82 10.41
CA ALA A 243 3.15 -49.48 10.40
C ALA A 243 2.13 -48.64 11.19
N LEU A 244 0.95 -48.44 10.61
CA LEU A 244 -0.14 -47.74 11.29
C LEU A 244 -0.91 -48.71 12.18
N PRO A 245 -1.20 -48.34 13.44
CA PRO A 245 -2.14 -49.08 14.27
C PRO A 245 -3.55 -49.08 13.66
N ASP A 246 -4.31 -50.14 13.89
CA ASP A 246 -5.70 -50.26 13.40
C ASP A 246 -6.61 -49.15 13.94
N SER A 247 -6.29 -48.61 15.11
CA SER A 247 -7.04 -47.54 15.77
C SER A 247 -6.88 -46.16 15.11
N VAL A 248 -5.95 -46.00 14.17
CA VAL A 248 -5.67 -44.71 13.51
C VAL A 248 -6.09 -44.84 12.05
N ASP A 249 -7.02 -43.99 11.60
CA ASP A 249 -7.41 -43.91 10.19
C ASP A 249 -6.34 -43.21 9.33
N ASN A 250 -6.51 -43.24 8.02
CA ASN A 250 -5.51 -42.69 7.10
C ASN A 250 -5.45 -41.16 7.22
N GLU A 251 -6.60 -40.51 7.35
CA GLU A 251 -6.75 -39.07 7.45
C GLU A 251 -6.02 -38.52 8.68
N THR A 252 -6.18 -39.16 9.84
CA THR A 252 -5.50 -38.81 11.08
C THR A 252 -4.01 -39.06 10.97
N ALA A 253 -3.60 -40.19 10.38
CA ALA A 253 -2.18 -40.47 10.13
C ALA A 253 -1.53 -39.41 9.23
N ALA A 254 -2.21 -39.00 8.15
CA ALA A 254 -1.75 -37.97 7.22
C ALA A 254 -1.58 -36.62 7.92
N ALA A 255 -2.57 -36.20 8.70
CA ALA A 255 -2.56 -34.92 9.39
C ALA A 255 -1.56 -34.89 10.56
N GLY A 256 -1.39 -36.03 11.23
CA GLY A 256 -0.70 -36.12 12.52
C GLY A 256 0.79 -36.43 12.44
N LEU A 257 1.25 -37.27 11.51
CA LEU A 257 2.58 -37.89 11.59
C LEU A 257 3.71 -36.85 11.67
N LEU A 258 3.80 -35.96 10.69
CA LEU A 258 4.90 -34.99 10.60
C LEU A 258 4.87 -34.00 11.79
N GLN A 259 3.67 -33.52 12.14
CA GLN A 259 3.49 -32.58 13.24
C GLN A 259 3.80 -33.21 14.60
N GLY A 260 3.36 -34.45 14.81
CA GLY A 260 3.62 -35.22 16.03
C GLY A 260 5.09 -35.57 16.20
N LEU A 261 5.77 -36.02 15.13
CA LEU A 261 7.22 -36.26 15.16
C LEU A 261 7.98 -34.99 15.51
N THR A 262 7.63 -33.87 14.87
CA THR A 262 8.25 -32.56 15.15
C THR A 262 8.04 -32.15 16.60
N ALA A 263 6.81 -32.25 17.12
CA ALA A 263 6.50 -31.91 18.49
C ALA A 263 7.25 -32.79 19.51
N ILE A 264 7.35 -34.10 19.26
CA ILE A 264 8.13 -35.02 20.10
C ILE A 264 9.61 -34.65 20.10
N THR A 265 10.21 -34.42 18.93
CA THR A 265 11.61 -34.00 18.83
C THR A 265 11.84 -32.68 19.60
N LEU A 266 10.92 -31.72 19.52
CA LEU A 266 11.03 -30.46 20.25
C LEU A 266 11.05 -30.67 21.78
N ILE A 267 10.15 -31.49 22.33
CA ILE A 267 10.02 -31.66 23.79
C ILE A 267 10.96 -32.73 24.38
N ARG A 268 11.67 -33.49 23.55
CA ARG A 268 12.60 -34.55 24.00
C ARG A 268 14.05 -34.26 23.66
N GLU A 269 14.31 -33.72 22.49
CA GLU A 269 15.66 -33.55 21.95
C GLU A 269 16.09 -32.08 21.94
N ALA A 270 15.23 -31.16 21.48
CA ALA A 270 15.57 -29.73 21.50
C ALA A 270 15.63 -29.19 22.94
N HIS A 271 14.64 -29.55 23.76
CA HIS A 271 14.69 -29.38 25.20
C HIS A 271 13.98 -30.56 25.86
N HIS A 272 14.65 -31.25 26.79
CA HIS A 272 14.05 -32.38 27.49
C HIS A 272 13.10 -31.90 28.59
N VAL A 273 11.82 -31.77 28.25
CA VAL A 273 10.80 -31.29 29.19
C VAL A 273 10.49 -32.36 30.24
N ASN A 274 10.48 -31.96 31.50
CA ASN A 274 10.17 -32.80 32.66
C ASN A 274 8.78 -32.49 33.22
N LYS A 275 8.29 -33.41 34.05
CA LYS A 275 7.06 -33.21 34.81
C LYS A 275 7.21 -32.01 35.74
N GLY A 276 6.22 -31.12 35.75
CA GLY A 276 6.20 -29.91 36.58
C GLY A 276 6.90 -28.70 35.94
N ASP A 277 7.55 -28.87 34.78
CA ASP A 277 8.15 -27.75 34.06
C ASP A 277 7.08 -26.82 33.50
N TRP A 278 7.37 -25.51 33.47
CA TRP A 278 6.56 -24.52 32.78
C TRP A 278 7.06 -24.27 31.36
N VAL A 279 6.19 -24.38 30.38
CA VAL A 279 6.51 -24.24 28.96
C VAL A 279 5.56 -23.26 28.29
N LEU A 280 6.11 -22.35 27.46
CA LEU A 280 5.31 -21.44 26.63
C LEU A 280 5.20 -21.98 25.20
N VAL A 281 3.97 -22.06 24.68
CA VAL A 281 3.66 -22.50 23.33
C VAL A 281 2.96 -21.37 22.58
N HIS A 282 3.60 -20.85 21.54
CA HIS A 282 2.96 -19.92 20.62
C HIS A 282 2.16 -20.67 19.54
N ALA A 283 1.16 -19.99 19.00
CA ALA A 283 0.24 -20.52 17.99
C ALA A 283 -0.40 -21.85 18.42
N ALA A 284 -0.77 -21.94 19.70
CA ALA A 284 -1.14 -23.20 20.36
C ALA A 284 -2.35 -23.90 19.74
N ALA A 285 -3.20 -23.17 19.02
CA ALA A 285 -4.36 -23.73 18.31
C ALA A 285 -4.05 -24.17 16.86
N GLY A 286 -2.80 -24.04 16.41
CA GLY A 286 -2.35 -24.54 15.11
C GLY A 286 -1.99 -26.03 15.16
N GLY A 287 -1.69 -26.63 14.00
CA GLY A 287 -1.39 -28.07 13.90
C GLY A 287 -0.32 -28.55 14.88
N MET A 288 0.87 -27.94 14.87
CA MET A 288 1.94 -28.28 15.83
C MET A 288 1.62 -27.85 17.26
N GLY A 289 0.98 -26.69 17.45
CA GLY A 289 0.64 -26.17 18.78
C GLY A 289 -0.26 -27.11 19.58
N LEU A 290 -1.22 -27.75 18.92
CA LEU A 290 -2.12 -28.72 19.54
C LEU A 290 -1.41 -30.03 19.89
N TRP A 291 -0.45 -30.47 19.07
CA TRP A 291 0.42 -31.60 19.42
C TRP A 291 1.27 -31.29 20.66
N LEU A 292 1.87 -30.10 20.71
CA LEU A 292 2.67 -29.67 21.86
C LEU A 292 1.82 -29.62 23.14
N CYS A 293 0.63 -29.01 23.11
CA CYS A 293 -0.24 -28.95 24.29
C CYS A 293 -0.58 -30.35 24.82
N GLN A 294 -0.93 -31.28 23.94
CA GLN A 294 -1.30 -32.64 24.34
C GLN A 294 -0.10 -33.41 24.91
N LEU A 295 1.05 -33.36 24.22
CA LEU A 295 2.24 -34.09 24.65
C LEU A 295 2.83 -33.53 25.94
N LEU A 296 2.87 -32.21 26.10
CA LEU A 296 3.33 -31.56 27.33
C LEU A 296 2.41 -31.90 28.52
N ARG A 297 1.09 -31.94 28.31
CA ARG A 297 0.14 -32.42 29.32
C ARG A 297 0.41 -33.88 29.71
N VAL A 298 0.70 -34.75 28.74
CA VAL A 298 1.04 -36.17 28.99
C VAL A 298 2.34 -36.31 29.78
N VAL A 299 3.34 -35.46 29.52
CA VAL A 299 4.58 -35.37 30.32
C VAL A 299 4.28 -34.88 31.75
N GLY A 300 3.19 -34.13 31.93
CA GLY A 300 2.81 -33.50 33.19
C GLY A 300 3.50 -32.15 33.40
N ALA A 301 3.85 -31.47 32.30
CA ALA A 301 4.30 -30.09 32.32
C ALA A 301 3.11 -29.11 32.37
N HIS A 302 3.35 -27.91 32.88
CA HIS A 302 2.42 -26.79 32.88
C HIS A 302 2.58 -26.00 31.58
N VAL A 303 1.47 -25.77 30.86
CA VAL A 303 1.51 -25.17 29.52
C VAL A 303 0.84 -23.81 29.53
N ILE A 304 1.61 -22.78 29.18
CA ILE A 304 1.10 -21.45 28.83
C ILE A 304 0.97 -21.41 27.31
N ALA A 305 -0.22 -21.14 26.80
CA ALA A 305 -0.52 -21.14 25.37
C ALA A 305 -0.92 -19.75 24.89
N THR A 306 -0.42 -19.32 23.73
CA THR A 306 -0.92 -18.10 23.07
C THR A 306 -1.75 -18.42 21.82
N ALA A 307 -2.88 -17.73 21.68
CA ALA A 307 -3.73 -17.82 20.50
C ALA A 307 -4.56 -16.56 20.27
N SER A 308 -4.91 -16.32 18.99
CA SER A 308 -5.44 -15.04 18.52
C SER A 308 -6.91 -14.79 18.83
N THR A 309 -7.72 -15.84 19.03
CA THR A 309 -9.16 -15.71 19.27
C THR A 309 -9.59 -16.54 20.47
N PRO A 310 -10.71 -16.21 21.13
CA PRO A 310 -11.25 -16.99 22.24
C PRO A 310 -11.48 -18.46 21.88
N GLU A 311 -11.98 -18.76 20.68
CA GLU A 311 -12.26 -20.13 20.23
C GLU A 311 -10.97 -20.93 20.08
N LYS A 312 -9.91 -20.31 19.55
CA LYS A 312 -8.59 -20.93 19.44
C LYS A 312 -7.98 -21.19 20.82
N ARG A 313 -8.14 -20.26 21.77
CA ARG A 313 -7.69 -20.43 23.15
C ARG A 313 -8.44 -21.59 23.83
N ALA A 314 -9.76 -21.64 23.71
CA ALA A 314 -10.56 -22.76 24.23
C ALA A 314 -10.15 -24.11 23.61
N LEU A 315 -9.79 -24.12 22.33
CA LEU A 315 -9.26 -25.31 21.68
C LEU A 315 -7.91 -25.74 22.27
N ALA A 316 -6.99 -24.81 22.52
CA ALA A 316 -5.71 -25.11 23.16
C ALA A 316 -5.89 -25.65 24.59
N GLU A 317 -6.78 -25.04 25.38
CA GLU A 317 -7.12 -25.47 26.74
C GLU A 317 -7.68 -26.90 26.76
N LYS A 318 -8.64 -27.20 25.88
CA LYS A 318 -9.20 -28.55 25.71
C LYS A 318 -8.11 -29.59 25.41
N ASN A 319 -7.05 -29.18 24.73
CA ASN A 319 -5.93 -30.02 24.31
C ASN A 319 -4.74 -29.99 25.29
N GLY A 320 -4.88 -29.37 26.46
CA GLY A 320 -3.90 -29.47 27.54
C GLY A 320 -3.14 -28.19 27.89
N ALA A 321 -3.49 -27.05 27.29
CA ALA A 321 -3.03 -25.78 27.83
C ALA A 321 -3.64 -25.54 29.21
N GLU A 322 -2.81 -25.15 30.17
CA GLU A 322 -3.27 -24.80 31.53
C GLU A 322 -3.70 -23.34 31.61
N VAL A 323 -2.97 -22.47 30.92
CA VAL A 323 -3.29 -21.04 30.83
C VAL A 323 -3.26 -20.63 29.38
N THR A 324 -4.24 -19.83 28.95
CA THR A 324 -4.29 -19.29 27.59
C THR A 324 -4.22 -17.77 27.61
N LEU A 325 -3.42 -17.19 26.73
CA LEU A 325 -3.18 -15.76 26.61
C LEU A 325 -3.44 -15.28 25.18
N GLU A 326 -3.91 -14.05 25.04
CA GLU A 326 -4.19 -13.45 23.73
C GLU A 326 -2.95 -12.78 23.13
N TYR A 327 -2.72 -12.96 21.82
CA TYR A 327 -1.55 -12.39 21.13
C TYR A 327 -1.38 -10.87 21.31
N ALA A 328 -2.48 -10.10 21.33
CA ALA A 328 -2.44 -8.64 21.50
C ALA A 328 -1.84 -8.22 22.86
N GLU A 329 -1.83 -9.12 23.84
CA GLU A 329 -1.21 -8.92 25.14
C GLU A 329 0.27 -9.38 25.18
N THR A 330 0.80 -9.98 24.10
CA THR A 330 2.05 -10.79 24.16
C THR A 330 3.29 -10.25 23.44
N ILE A 331 3.20 -9.53 22.32
CA ILE A 331 4.41 -9.22 21.52
C ILE A 331 5.00 -7.86 21.92
N GLY A 332 6.16 -7.89 22.60
CA GLY A 332 6.92 -6.70 23.01
C GLY A 332 6.38 -5.94 24.23
N ASN A 333 5.43 -6.54 24.95
CA ASN A 333 4.74 -5.90 26.07
C ASN A 333 5.30 -6.41 27.41
N GLU A 334 5.80 -5.52 28.26
CA GLU A 334 6.25 -5.86 29.62
C GLU A 334 5.15 -6.55 30.44
N ALA A 335 3.88 -6.26 30.15
CA ALA A 335 2.74 -6.92 30.79
C ALA A 335 2.72 -8.43 30.52
N PHE A 336 3.15 -8.88 29.33
CA PHE A 336 3.23 -10.30 29.00
C PHE A 336 4.26 -11.02 29.86
N VAL A 337 5.48 -10.46 29.88
CA VAL A 337 6.59 -11.02 30.65
C VAL A 337 6.22 -11.07 32.12
N LYS A 338 5.62 -9.99 32.64
CA LYS A 338 5.10 -9.94 34.01
C LYS A 338 4.08 -11.04 34.26
N LYS A 339 3.11 -11.23 33.35
CA LYS A 339 2.07 -12.26 33.51
C LYS A 339 2.66 -13.67 33.52
N VAL A 340 3.58 -13.99 32.60
CA VAL A 340 4.28 -15.28 32.57
C VAL A 340 5.11 -15.47 33.85
N THR A 341 5.79 -14.43 34.30
CA THR A 341 6.58 -14.45 35.55
C THR A 341 5.69 -14.71 36.77
N GLU A 342 4.53 -14.06 36.85
CA GLU A 342 3.56 -14.29 37.92
C GLU A 342 3.03 -15.74 37.93
N LEU A 343 2.66 -16.26 36.77
CA LEU A 343 2.17 -17.65 36.62
C LEU A 343 3.23 -18.68 37.05
N THR A 344 4.50 -18.39 36.78
CA THR A 344 5.63 -19.28 37.04
C THR A 344 6.28 -19.02 38.41
N SER A 345 5.65 -18.22 39.27
CA SER A 345 6.17 -17.85 40.60
C SER A 345 7.58 -17.26 40.55
N GLY A 346 7.89 -16.49 39.51
CA GLY A 346 9.20 -15.83 39.32
C GLY A 346 10.23 -16.66 38.55
N ASN A 347 10.00 -17.95 38.30
CA ASN A 347 11.00 -18.83 37.69
C ASN A 347 11.08 -18.71 36.16
N GLY A 348 10.05 -18.17 35.51
CA GLY A 348 9.94 -18.17 34.06
C GLY A 348 9.64 -19.57 33.50
N VAL A 349 9.73 -19.70 32.18
CA VAL A 349 9.51 -20.97 31.47
C VAL A 349 10.84 -21.60 31.09
N VAL A 350 10.93 -22.94 31.13
CA VAL A 350 12.16 -23.68 30.77
C VAL A 350 12.37 -23.74 29.26
N ALA A 351 11.29 -23.62 28.49
CA ALA A 351 11.31 -23.63 27.05
C ALA A 351 10.18 -22.76 26.47
N VAL A 352 10.47 -22.13 25.33
CA VAL A 352 9.50 -21.45 24.48
C VAL A 352 9.50 -22.15 23.12
N PHE A 353 8.34 -22.65 22.72
CA PHE A 353 8.15 -23.20 21.38
C PHE A 353 7.43 -22.17 20.51
N ASP A 354 8.23 -21.47 19.71
CA ASP A 354 7.78 -20.40 18.82
C ASP A 354 7.80 -20.84 17.35
N GLY A 355 6.61 -20.90 16.74
CA GLY A 355 6.42 -21.15 15.31
C GLY A 355 5.94 -19.94 14.53
N VAL A 356 5.89 -18.76 15.15
CA VAL A 356 5.43 -17.49 14.55
C VAL A 356 6.59 -16.69 14.00
N GLY A 357 7.70 -16.63 14.76
CA GLY A 357 8.95 -15.97 14.36
C GLY A 357 9.19 -14.61 15.02
#